data_AF-A0A2N7QXI0-F1
#
_entry.id   AF-A0A2N7QXI0-F1
#
_cell.length_a   1.000
_cell.length_b   1.000
_cell.length_c   1.000
_cell.angle_alpha   90.00
_cell.angle_beta   90.00
_cell.angle_gamma   90.00
#
_symmetry.space_group_name_H-M   'P 1'
#
loop_
_entity.id
_entity.type
_entity.pdbx_description
1 polymer ?
#
loop_
_entity_poly.entity_id
_entity_poly.type
_entity_poly.pdbx_seq_one_letter_code
_entity_poly.pdbx_strand_id
1 'polypeptide(L)'
;MRLLLFVLLALWLPTAVAQNQQPPASPDWQAHCTLPGGQAFVLRFHTDSPDPTNDDMQVMLVLAGGKQVKLALPPAWYLPVALTGNADNRCDSVVATPAGDGRILLWLAADDRPNFPQLTLALVDLKSGQLVAKRTRLGAIKISDENVHLAIRHHDTGYEVRVVHDVLTNTNDDTAYNYIEDWLQVGVGAQSIDTHWR
;
A
#
# COMPACT_ATOMS: atom_id res chain seq x y z
N MET A 1 -48.07 48.79 23.97
CA MET A 1 -47.87 47.83 22.86
C MET A 1 -46.42 47.95 22.38
N ARG A 2 -45.54 47.06 22.84
CA ARG A 2 -44.13 47.00 22.42
C ARG A 2 -44.02 45.97 21.29
N LEU A 3 -43.63 46.41 20.09
CA LEU A 3 -43.28 45.51 18.99
C LEU A 3 -41.90 44.91 19.29
N LEU A 4 -41.83 43.59 19.44
CA LEU A 4 -40.59 42.82 19.53
C LEU A 4 -40.06 42.56 18.11
N LEU A 5 -38.87 43.09 17.83
CA LEU A 5 -38.06 42.76 16.66
C LEU A 5 -37.40 41.38 16.93
N PHE A 6 -37.79 40.35 16.20
CA PHE A 6 -37.07 39.06 16.19
C PHE A 6 -35.96 39.15 15.14
N VAL A 7 -34.72 39.29 15.60
CA VAL A 7 -33.52 39.11 14.77
C VAL A 7 -33.21 37.61 14.74
N LEU A 8 -33.49 36.94 13.61
CA LEU A 8 -32.98 35.59 13.36
C LEU A 8 -31.48 35.68 13.06
N LEU A 9 -30.64 35.26 14.01
CA LEU A 9 -29.25 34.93 13.74
C LEU A 9 -29.20 33.59 12.99
N ALA A 10 -28.89 33.63 11.70
CA ALA A 10 -28.53 32.44 10.93
C ALA A 10 -27.12 32.00 11.37
N LEU A 11 -27.06 30.97 12.21
CA LEU A 11 -25.82 30.27 12.55
C LEU A 11 -25.35 29.48 11.32
N TRP A 12 -24.37 30.02 10.61
CA TRP A 12 -23.58 29.28 9.63
C TRP A 12 -22.68 28.32 10.40
N LEU A 13 -23.07 27.05 10.48
CA LEU A 13 -22.15 25.98 10.85
C LEU A 13 -21.14 25.82 9.69
N PRO A 14 -19.83 25.92 9.90
CA PRO A 14 -18.88 25.43 8.92
C PRO A 14 -19.06 23.92 8.87
N THR A 15 -19.66 23.42 7.80
CA THR A 15 -19.55 22.01 7.43
C THR A 15 -18.06 21.72 7.26
N ALA A 16 -17.49 20.95 8.19
CA ALA A 16 -16.18 20.35 8.01
C ALA A 16 -16.21 19.59 6.68
N VAL A 17 -15.50 20.12 5.69
CA VAL A 17 -15.31 19.43 4.42
C VAL A 17 -14.42 18.26 4.77
N ALA A 18 -14.98 17.05 4.80
CA ALA A 18 -14.19 15.84 4.78
C ALA A 18 -13.22 15.97 3.60
N GLN A 19 -11.91 15.98 3.86
CA GLN A 19 -10.92 16.03 2.80
C GLN A 19 -11.18 14.84 1.89
N ASN A 20 -11.67 15.11 0.68
CA ASN A 20 -11.78 14.15 -0.40
C ASN A 20 -10.38 13.58 -0.64
N GLN A 21 -10.10 12.41 -0.07
CA GLN A 21 -8.99 11.57 -0.50
C GLN A 21 -9.38 11.02 -1.88
N GLN A 22 -9.09 11.82 -2.90
CA GLN A 22 -9.27 11.42 -4.29
C GLN A 22 -8.35 10.21 -4.54
N PRO A 23 -8.84 9.06 -5.02
CA PRO A 23 -7.99 7.90 -5.25
C PRO A 23 -7.10 8.18 -6.47
N PRO A 24 -5.77 8.35 -6.35
CA PRO A 24 -4.93 8.57 -7.51
C PRO A 24 -4.30 7.23 -7.90
N ALA A 25 -5.08 6.40 -8.59
CA ALA A 25 -4.56 5.35 -9.44
C ALA A 25 -5.52 5.17 -10.61
N SER A 26 -5.00 5.07 -11.82
CA SER A 26 -5.79 4.63 -12.96
C SER A 26 -6.43 3.26 -12.64
N PRO A 27 -7.66 2.95 -13.11
CA PRO A 27 -8.22 1.60 -12.99
C PRO A 27 -7.31 0.52 -13.61
N ASP A 28 -6.46 0.94 -14.53
CA ASP A 28 -5.43 0.12 -15.16
C ASP A 28 -4.06 0.77 -15.02
N TRP A 29 -3.13 0.07 -14.38
CA TRP A 29 -1.73 0.51 -14.32
C TRP A 29 -0.77 -0.68 -14.25
N GLN A 30 0.50 -0.39 -14.50
CA GLN A 30 1.55 -1.42 -14.56
C GLN A 30 2.78 -0.96 -13.80
N ALA A 31 3.47 -1.91 -13.17
CA ALA A 31 4.80 -1.71 -12.64
C ALA A 31 5.79 -2.56 -13.44
N HIS A 32 6.81 -1.91 -14.01
CA HIS A 32 7.88 -2.57 -14.75
C HIS A 32 9.02 -2.93 -13.82
N CYS A 33 9.46 -4.18 -13.88
CA CYS A 33 10.44 -4.71 -12.96
C CYS A 33 11.61 -5.38 -13.67
N THR A 34 12.83 -5.14 -13.19
CA THR A 34 14.06 -5.74 -13.73
C THR A 34 14.94 -6.26 -12.59
N LEU A 35 15.24 -7.56 -12.64
CA LEU A 35 16.17 -8.21 -11.72
C LEU A 35 17.62 -8.11 -12.19
N PRO A 36 18.59 -8.30 -11.30
CA PRO A 36 19.97 -8.59 -11.67
C PRO A 36 20.04 -9.74 -12.68
N GLY A 37 20.88 -9.59 -13.70
CA GLY A 37 20.97 -10.56 -14.80
C GLY A 37 19.96 -10.35 -15.93
N GLY A 38 19.16 -9.28 -15.89
CA GLY A 38 18.33 -8.83 -17.01
C GLY A 38 16.98 -9.53 -17.13
N GLN A 39 16.61 -10.39 -16.17
CA GLN A 39 15.27 -10.96 -16.11
C GLN A 39 14.26 -9.85 -15.79
N ALA A 40 13.36 -9.58 -16.74
CA ALA A 40 12.28 -8.62 -16.57
C ALA A 40 10.93 -9.30 -16.35
N PHE A 41 10.06 -8.63 -15.60
CA PHE A 41 8.65 -9.00 -15.44
C PHE A 41 7.82 -7.72 -15.27
N VAL A 42 6.51 -7.83 -15.45
CA VAL A 42 5.57 -6.71 -15.24
C VAL A 42 4.48 -7.16 -14.29
N LEU A 43 4.12 -6.30 -13.35
CA LEU A 43 2.89 -6.43 -12.58
C LEU A 43 1.84 -5.57 -13.25
N ARG A 44 0.70 -6.17 -13.63
CA ARG A 44 -0.46 -5.43 -14.14
C ARG A 44 -1.53 -5.42 -13.07
N PHE A 45 -2.06 -4.25 -12.81
CA PHE A 45 -3.15 -3.99 -11.90
C PHE A 45 -4.35 -3.61 -12.73
N HIS A 46 -5.43 -4.39 -12.61
CA HIS A 46 -6.61 -4.26 -13.45
C HIS A 46 -7.87 -4.43 -12.62
N THR A 47 -8.81 -3.51 -12.77
CA THR A 47 -10.18 -3.65 -12.26
C THR A 47 -11.15 -3.86 -13.41
N ASP A 48 -12.15 -4.73 -13.20
CA ASP A 48 -13.26 -4.90 -14.14
C ASP A 48 -14.25 -3.73 -14.02
N SER A 49 -14.33 -3.10 -12.84
CA SER A 49 -15.17 -1.95 -12.56
C SER A 49 -14.41 -0.62 -12.68
N PRO A 50 -14.97 0.41 -13.34
CA PRO A 50 -14.39 1.75 -13.33
C PRO A 50 -14.58 2.47 -11.98
N ASP A 51 -15.40 1.93 -11.08
CA ASP A 51 -15.68 2.52 -9.78
C ASP A 51 -14.70 1.95 -8.71
N PRO A 52 -13.79 2.80 -8.19
CA PRO A 52 -12.74 2.39 -7.26
C PRO A 52 -13.27 1.97 -5.89
N THR A 53 -14.57 2.12 -5.60
CA THR A 53 -15.18 1.65 -4.34
C THR A 53 -15.53 0.16 -4.36
N ASN A 54 -15.42 -0.51 -5.51
CA ASN A 54 -15.68 -1.95 -5.61
C ASN A 54 -14.52 -2.82 -5.13
N ASP A 55 -13.31 -2.25 -4.99
CA ASP A 55 -12.11 -2.95 -4.51
C ASP A 55 -11.86 -4.30 -5.20
N ASP A 56 -12.17 -4.38 -6.49
CA ASP A 56 -12.13 -5.59 -7.31
C ASP A 56 -10.84 -5.76 -8.12
N MET A 57 -9.89 -4.84 -7.95
CA MET A 57 -8.63 -4.84 -8.69
C MET A 57 -7.80 -6.09 -8.40
N GLN A 58 -7.32 -6.69 -9.48
CA GLN A 58 -6.55 -7.93 -9.52
C GLN A 58 -5.11 -7.65 -9.93
N VAL A 59 -4.17 -8.43 -9.39
CA VAL A 59 -2.75 -8.33 -9.73
C VAL A 59 -2.34 -9.50 -10.62
N MET A 60 -1.91 -9.19 -11.83
CA MET A 60 -1.41 -10.15 -12.81
C MET A 60 0.11 -10.01 -12.94
N LEU A 61 0.82 -11.13 -12.77
CA LEU A 61 2.25 -11.24 -13.07
C LEU A 61 2.43 -11.61 -14.54
N VAL A 62 3.14 -10.77 -15.29
CA VAL A 62 3.55 -11.02 -16.68
C VAL A 62 5.03 -11.37 -16.69
N LEU A 63 5.34 -12.64 -16.96
CA LEU A 63 6.70 -13.16 -17.04
C LEU A 63 7.31 -12.93 -18.43
N ALA A 64 8.64 -13.12 -18.52
CA ALA A 64 9.33 -13.19 -19.80
C ALA A 64 8.66 -14.21 -20.74
N GLY A 65 8.49 -13.84 -22.01
CA GLY A 65 7.72 -14.62 -23.00
C GLY A 65 6.19 -14.38 -22.96
N GLY A 66 5.70 -13.45 -22.13
CA GLY A 66 4.32 -12.99 -22.16
C GLY A 66 3.32 -13.86 -21.39
N LYS A 67 3.79 -14.89 -20.68
CA LYS A 67 2.94 -15.70 -19.79
C LYS A 67 2.36 -14.81 -18.69
N GLN A 68 1.03 -14.78 -18.58
CA GLN A 68 0.31 -14.04 -17.54
C GLN A 68 -0.22 -15.00 -16.48
N VAL A 69 -0.01 -14.67 -15.20
CA VAL A 69 -0.47 -15.45 -14.06
C VAL A 69 -1.17 -14.52 -13.08
N LYS A 70 -2.40 -14.85 -12.70
CA LYS A 70 -3.10 -14.13 -11.63
C LYS A 70 -2.47 -14.48 -10.29
N LEU A 71 -2.01 -13.47 -9.55
CA LEU A 71 -1.53 -13.68 -8.19
C LEU A 71 -2.74 -13.87 -7.27
N ALA A 72 -2.67 -14.87 -6.38
CA ALA A 72 -3.74 -15.20 -5.42
C ALA A 72 -3.80 -14.22 -4.22
N LEU A 73 -3.74 -12.93 -4.52
CA LEU A 73 -3.92 -11.83 -3.58
C LEU A 73 -5.42 -11.53 -3.38
N PRO A 74 -5.82 -11.00 -2.22
CA PRO A 74 -7.17 -10.48 -2.05
C PRO A 74 -7.45 -9.36 -3.08
N PRO A 75 -8.68 -9.27 -3.62
CA PRO A 75 -9.12 -8.06 -4.30
C PRO A 75 -9.00 -6.86 -3.36
N ALA A 76 -8.45 -5.77 -3.87
CA ALA A 76 -8.35 -4.47 -3.20
C ALA A 76 -7.97 -3.43 -4.24
N TRP A 77 -8.25 -2.14 -4.01
CA TRP A 77 -7.70 -1.08 -4.83
C TRP A 77 -6.21 -0.86 -4.52
N TYR A 78 -5.31 -1.42 -5.33
CA TYR A 78 -3.87 -1.29 -5.12
C TYR A 78 -3.35 0.04 -5.66
N LEU A 79 -2.49 0.69 -4.87
CA LEU A 79 -1.92 2.00 -5.16
C LEU A 79 -0.47 1.87 -5.63
N PRO A 80 -0.01 2.75 -6.55
CA PRO A 80 1.41 2.94 -6.82
C PRO A 80 2.16 3.35 -5.55
N VAL A 81 3.38 2.85 -5.39
CA VAL A 81 4.21 3.13 -4.22
C VAL A 81 5.62 3.51 -4.66
N ALA A 82 6.16 4.56 -4.04
CA ALA A 82 7.57 4.91 -4.13
C ALA A 82 8.35 4.40 -2.90
N LEU A 83 9.52 3.80 -3.15
CA LEU A 83 10.45 3.44 -2.08
C LEU A 83 11.12 4.69 -1.51
N THR A 84 11.19 4.76 -0.19
CA THR A 84 12.17 5.58 0.54
C THR A 84 13.04 4.64 1.38
N GLY A 85 14.36 4.87 1.46
CA GLY A 85 15.29 4.00 2.18
C GLY A 85 16.29 3.28 1.27
N ASN A 86 16.86 2.17 1.75
CA ASN A 86 18.00 1.50 1.11
C ASN A 86 17.67 0.08 0.60
N ALA A 87 16.40 -0.33 0.63
CA ALA A 87 16.00 -1.62 0.08
C ALA A 87 16.28 -1.69 -1.42
N ASP A 88 16.68 -2.87 -1.87
CA ASP A 88 17.04 -3.12 -3.27
C ASP A 88 15.79 -3.30 -4.14
N ASN A 89 15.14 -2.18 -4.47
CA ASN A 89 13.92 -2.17 -5.27
C ASN A 89 14.20 -2.49 -6.74
N ARG A 90 13.37 -3.38 -7.30
CA ARG A 90 13.45 -3.86 -8.68
C ARG A 90 12.34 -3.37 -9.59
N CYS A 91 11.40 -2.57 -9.09
CA CYS A 91 10.28 -2.04 -9.86
C CYS A 91 10.18 -0.50 -9.79
N ASP A 92 9.46 0.12 -10.72
CA ASP A 92 9.27 1.57 -10.79
C ASP A 92 8.15 2.11 -9.86
N SER A 93 6.98 1.48 -9.89
CA SER A 93 5.73 1.98 -9.27
C SER A 93 5.19 1.06 -8.17
N VAL A 94 6.00 0.06 -7.78
CA VAL A 94 5.79 -0.87 -6.67
C VAL A 94 7.17 -1.10 -6.06
N VAL A 95 7.24 -1.54 -4.80
CA VAL A 95 8.50 -2.07 -4.27
C VAL A 95 8.53 -3.59 -4.44
N ALA A 96 9.56 -4.10 -5.12
CA ALA A 96 9.87 -5.52 -5.18
C ALA A 96 11.33 -5.74 -4.81
N THR A 97 11.58 -6.52 -3.76
CA THR A 97 12.95 -6.83 -3.30
C THR A 97 13.28 -8.29 -3.59
N PRO A 98 14.53 -8.62 -3.98
CA PRO A 98 14.94 -10.01 -4.14
C PRO A 98 14.81 -10.81 -2.84
N ALA A 99 14.36 -12.06 -2.95
CA ALA A 99 14.20 -12.98 -1.82
C ALA A 99 15.03 -14.28 -1.98
N GLY A 100 16.01 -14.27 -2.89
CA GLY A 100 16.82 -15.46 -3.23
C GLY A 100 16.07 -16.47 -4.11
N ASP A 101 16.80 -17.40 -4.72
CA ASP A 101 16.26 -18.54 -5.47
C ASP A 101 15.25 -18.20 -6.58
N GLY A 102 15.36 -17.02 -7.20
CA GLY A 102 14.41 -16.55 -8.21
C GLY A 102 13.05 -16.12 -7.65
N ARG A 103 12.98 -15.85 -6.34
CA ARG A 103 11.79 -15.30 -5.67
C ARG A 103 11.94 -13.81 -5.43
N ILE A 104 10.80 -13.13 -5.37
CA ILE A 104 10.69 -11.71 -5.01
C ILE A 104 9.69 -11.52 -3.88
N LEU A 105 9.97 -10.55 -3.02
CA LEU A 105 9.01 -10.03 -2.06
C LEU A 105 8.41 -8.74 -2.62
N LEU A 106 7.12 -8.75 -2.91
CA LEU A 106 6.33 -7.59 -3.29
C LEU A 106 5.83 -6.89 -2.03
N TRP A 107 5.97 -5.56 -2.02
CA TRP A 107 5.44 -4.68 -0.99
C TRP A 107 4.40 -3.78 -1.65
N LEU A 108 3.13 -4.06 -1.34
CA LEU A 108 1.97 -3.47 -1.99
C LEU A 108 1.21 -2.62 -0.98
N ALA A 109 0.75 -1.45 -1.43
CA ALA A 109 -0.23 -0.67 -0.69
C ALA A 109 -1.63 -1.00 -1.22
N ALA A 110 -2.47 -1.56 -0.35
CA ALA A 110 -3.89 -1.73 -0.61
C ALA A 110 -4.62 -0.54 0.01
N ASP A 111 -5.43 0.16 -0.77
CA ASP A 111 -6.29 1.22 -0.26
C ASP A 111 -7.22 0.70 0.85
N ASP A 112 -7.50 1.54 1.85
CA ASP A 112 -8.36 1.20 3.00
C ASP A 112 -9.23 2.40 3.39
N ARG A 113 -9.69 3.17 2.39
CA ARG A 113 -10.50 4.40 2.59
C ARG A 113 -11.66 4.14 3.57
N PRO A 114 -11.92 5.09 4.49
CA PRO A 114 -11.28 6.40 4.63
C PRO A 114 -9.96 6.38 5.42
N ASN A 115 -9.46 5.20 5.81
CA ASN A 115 -8.19 5.08 6.54
C ASN A 115 -6.99 5.15 5.59
N PHE A 116 -5.79 5.19 6.17
CA PHE A 116 -4.56 5.07 5.39
C PHE A 116 -4.45 3.69 4.71
N PRO A 117 -3.83 3.63 3.52
CA PRO A 117 -3.57 2.37 2.83
C PRO A 117 -2.84 1.36 3.71
N GLN A 118 -3.16 0.08 3.56
CA GLN A 118 -2.62 -1.01 4.33
C GLN A 118 -1.49 -1.71 3.58
N LEU A 119 -0.41 -2.02 4.30
CA LEU A 119 0.68 -2.82 3.75
C LEU A 119 0.25 -4.28 3.54
N THR A 120 0.50 -4.77 2.32
CA THR A 120 0.39 -6.17 1.92
C THR A 120 1.74 -6.66 1.40
N LEU A 121 2.18 -7.82 1.88
CA LEU A 121 3.37 -8.52 1.41
C LEU A 121 2.98 -9.76 0.61
N ALA A 122 3.68 -9.98 -0.50
CA ALA A 122 3.53 -11.15 -1.35
C ALA A 122 4.89 -11.73 -1.75
N LEU A 123 5.17 -12.95 -1.34
CA LEU A 123 6.35 -13.70 -1.79
C LEU A 123 5.98 -14.48 -3.05
N VAL A 124 6.65 -14.22 -4.16
CA VAL A 124 6.33 -14.79 -5.47
C VAL A 124 7.53 -15.55 -6.02
N ASP A 125 7.32 -16.76 -6.50
CA ASP A 125 8.30 -17.53 -7.27
C ASP A 125 8.16 -17.17 -8.76
N LEU A 126 9.19 -16.56 -9.35
CA LEU A 126 9.12 -16.07 -10.72
C LEU A 126 9.30 -17.16 -11.78
N LYS A 127 9.77 -18.36 -11.39
CA LYS A 127 9.90 -19.49 -12.33
C LYS A 127 8.53 -20.11 -12.62
N SER A 128 7.75 -20.32 -11.57
CA SER A 128 6.41 -20.89 -11.64
C SER A 128 5.33 -19.81 -11.87
N GLY A 129 5.58 -18.59 -11.38
CA GLY A 129 4.61 -17.50 -11.27
C GLY A 129 3.68 -17.63 -10.06
N GLN A 130 3.97 -18.54 -9.13
CA GLN A 130 3.10 -18.81 -7.99
C GLN A 130 3.33 -17.82 -6.85
N LEU A 131 2.23 -17.44 -6.20
CA LEU A 131 2.27 -16.79 -4.89
C LEU A 131 2.60 -17.84 -3.84
N VAL A 132 3.79 -17.75 -3.25
CA VAL A 132 4.33 -18.67 -2.24
C VAL A 132 3.74 -18.38 -0.87
N ALA A 133 3.73 -17.11 -0.47
CA ALA A 133 3.23 -16.66 0.82
C ALA A 133 2.66 -15.24 0.71
N LYS A 134 1.75 -14.89 1.61
CA LYS A 134 1.25 -13.52 1.75
C LYS A 134 0.99 -13.14 3.20
N ARG A 135 1.06 -11.84 3.46
CA ARG A 135 0.59 -11.18 4.69
C ARG A 135 -0.13 -9.91 4.28
N THR A 136 -1.29 -9.67 4.87
CA THR A 136 -2.18 -8.56 4.48
C THR A 136 -2.51 -7.74 5.71
N ARG A 137 -2.76 -6.44 5.55
CA ARG A 137 -3.12 -5.54 6.66
C ARG A 137 -2.08 -5.55 7.78
N LEU A 138 -0.80 -5.45 7.42
CA LEU A 138 0.32 -5.46 8.38
C LEU A 138 0.50 -4.13 9.13
N GLY A 139 -0.13 -3.07 8.66
CA GLY A 139 -0.01 -1.73 9.23
C GLY A 139 -0.37 -0.68 8.18
N ALA A 140 -0.85 0.46 8.65
CA ALA A 140 -1.19 1.59 7.78
C ALA A 140 0.09 2.28 7.27
N ILE A 141 0.04 2.73 6.02
CA ILE A 141 1.11 3.45 5.33
C ILE A 141 0.70 4.91 5.27
N LYS A 142 1.47 5.77 5.93
CA LYS A 142 1.20 7.20 5.92
C LYS A 142 1.43 7.77 4.52
N ILE A 143 0.47 8.57 4.05
CA ILE A 143 0.57 9.31 2.79
C ILE A 143 1.23 10.66 3.10
N SER A 144 2.28 11.01 2.34
CA SER A 144 2.89 12.34 2.35
C SER A 144 2.83 12.93 0.96
N ASP A 145 2.51 14.23 0.85
CA ASP A 145 2.48 14.95 -0.43
C ASP A 145 1.64 14.24 -1.51
N GLU A 146 0.46 13.73 -1.13
CA GLU A 146 -0.50 13.00 -1.99
C GLU A 146 0.01 11.65 -2.55
N ASN A 147 1.20 11.21 -2.14
CA ASN A 147 1.82 9.97 -2.62
C ASN A 147 2.01 8.94 -1.50
N VAL A 148 1.93 7.65 -1.87
CA VAL A 148 2.22 6.55 -0.96
C VAL A 148 3.73 6.27 -0.98
N HIS A 149 4.38 6.49 0.16
CA HIS A 149 5.81 6.20 0.33
C HIS A 149 6.00 5.06 1.33
N LEU A 150 6.76 4.04 0.93
CA LEU A 150 7.20 2.98 1.84
C LEU A 150 8.63 3.22 2.27
N ALA A 151 8.86 3.44 3.56
CA ALA A 151 10.19 3.50 4.13
C ALA A 151 10.67 2.10 4.48
N ILE A 152 11.59 1.53 3.69
CA ILE A 152 12.11 0.17 3.90
C ILE A 152 13.63 0.22 4.10
N ARG A 153 14.08 -0.38 5.19
CA ARG A 153 15.48 -0.63 5.48
C ARG A 153 15.81 -2.09 5.22
N HIS A 154 16.92 -2.34 4.55
CA HIS A 154 17.49 -3.67 4.38
C HIS A 154 18.73 -3.80 5.27
N HIS A 155 18.77 -4.91 6.01
CA HIS A 155 19.86 -5.34 6.89
C HIS A 155 20.25 -6.78 6.56
N ASP A 156 21.39 -7.25 7.06
CA ASP A 156 21.87 -8.62 6.81
C ASP A 156 20.87 -9.71 7.24
N THR A 157 20.00 -9.41 8.22
CA THR A 157 19.02 -10.33 8.79
C THR A 157 17.62 -10.23 8.18
N GLY A 158 17.39 -9.31 7.23
CA GLY A 158 16.08 -9.11 6.61
C GLY A 158 15.73 -7.64 6.40
N TYR A 159 14.44 -7.33 6.45
CA TYR A 159 13.93 -5.98 6.17
C TYR A 159 13.25 -5.39 7.40
N GLU A 160 13.24 -4.07 7.49
CA GLU A 160 12.36 -3.31 8.37
C GLU A 160 11.53 -2.37 7.51
N VAL A 161 10.23 -2.26 7.77
CA VAL A 161 9.34 -1.30 7.11
C VAL A 161 8.71 -0.39 8.15
N ARG A 162 8.68 0.91 7.88
CA ARG A 162 7.99 1.85 8.75
C ARG A 162 6.52 1.90 8.39
N VAL A 163 5.67 1.62 9.38
CA VAL A 163 4.21 1.64 9.28
C VAL A 163 3.61 2.17 10.57
N VAL A 164 2.34 2.58 10.53
CA VAL A 164 1.58 2.96 11.72
C VAL A 164 1.44 1.76 12.65
N HIS A 165 1.87 1.94 13.90
CA HIS A 165 1.76 0.96 14.98
C HIS A 165 0.63 1.29 15.95
N ASP A 166 0.43 2.57 16.27
CA ASP A 166 -0.54 2.99 17.29
C ASP A 166 -1.14 4.38 16.98
N VAL A 167 -2.20 4.74 17.68
CA VAL A 167 -2.91 6.03 17.58
C VAL A 167 -2.94 6.70 18.94
N LEU A 168 -2.53 7.97 19.00
CA LEU A 168 -2.67 8.82 20.17
C LEU A 168 -4.16 9.06 20.43
N THR A 169 -4.65 8.56 21.56
CA THR A 169 -6.06 8.64 21.98
C THR A 169 -6.36 9.86 22.86
N ASN A 170 -5.34 10.62 23.25
CA ASN A 170 -5.45 11.77 24.14
C ASN A 170 -5.49 13.12 23.42
N THR A 171 -5.59 13.10 22.09
CA THR A 171 -5.69 14.27 21.24
C THR A 171 -7.14 14.39 20.75
N ASN A 172 -7.78 15.55 20.95
CA ASN A 172 -9.11 15.84 20.39
C ASN A 172 -9.03 16.17 18.89
N ASP A 173 -8.19 15.46 18.15
CA ASP A 173 -7.88 15.67 16.76
C ASP A 173 -7.77 14.31 16.07
N ASP A 174 -8.22 14.21 14.83
CA ASP A 174 -8.16 12.99 14.00
C ASP A 174 -7.11 13.13 12.87
N THR A 175 -6.22 14.13 12.98
CA THR A 175 -5.20 14.37 11.95
C THR A 175 -4.13 13.27 11.88
N ALA A 176 -3.41 13.25 10.75
CA ALA A 176 -2.27 12.38 10.49
C ALA A 176 -1.11 12.50 11.52
N TYR A 177 -1.15 13.49 12.41
CA TYR A 177 -0.19 13.69 13.49
C TYR A 177 -0.41 12.79 14.69
N ASN A 178 -1.60 12.18 14.81
CA ASN A 178 -1.95 11.32 15.94
C ASN A 178 -1.58 9.86 15.72
N TYR A 179 -0.90 9.54 14.63
CA TYR A 179 -0.42 8.19 14.35
C TYR A 179 1.04 8.04 14.74
N ILE A 180 1.33 7.01 15.52
CA ILE A 180 2.68 6.61 15.90
C ILE A 180 3.16 5.60 14.86
N GLU A 181 4.21 5.96 14.12
CA GLU A 181 4.91 5.05 13.22
C GLU A 181 6.03 4.32 13.95
N ASP A 182 6.20 3.03 13.67
CA ASP A 182 7.34 2.23 14.14
C ASP A 182 7.84 1.29 13.05
N TRP A 183 8.96 0.62 13.31
CA TRP A 183 9.61 -0.33 12.41
C TRP A 183 9.08 -1.75 12.66
N LEU A 184 8.36 -2.27 11.68
CA LEU A 184 7.98 -3.67 11.61
C LEU A 184 9.12 -4.46 10.95
N GLN A 185 9.69 -5.44 11.65
CA GLN A 185 10.67 -6.36 11.08
C GLN A 185 9.96 -7.37 10.17
N VAL A 186 10.59 -7.70 9.05
CA VAL A 186 10.08 -8.62 8.03
C VAL A 186 11.18 -9.61 7.65
N GLY A 187 10.94 -10.88 7.98
CA GLY A 187 11.74 -12.03 7.60
C GLY A 187 11.10 -12.82 6.44
N VAL A 188 11.92 -13.37 5.57
CA VAL A 188 11.48 -14.19 4.44
C VAL A 188 12.06 -15.60 4.57
N GLY A 189 11.18 -16.58 4.77
CA GLY A 189 11.55 -17.99 4.80
C GLY A 189 11.44 -18.65 3.42
N ALA A 190 11.60 -19.98 3.38
CA ALA A 190 11.38 -20.75 2.15
C ALA A 190 9.93 -20.65 1.64
N GLN A 191 8.97 -20.70 2.57
CA GLN A 191 7.52 -20.69 2.28
C GLN A 191 6.73 -19.76 3.22
N SER A 192 7.41 -18.89 3.97
CA SER A 192 6.79 -18.00 4.94
C SER A 192 7.26 -16.55 4.78
N ILE A 193 6.42 -15.65 5.28
CA ILE A 193 6.80 -14.28 5.60
C ILE A 193 6.52 -14.13 7.08
N ASP A 194 7.52 -13.75 7.85
CA ASP A 194 7.43 -13.60 9.30
C ASP A 194 7.58 -12.12 9.64
N THR A 195 6.78 -11.64 10.59
CA THR A 195 6.73 -10.22 10.94
C THR A 195 6.65 -10.05 12.44
N HIS A 196 7.41 -9.10 12.98
CA HIS A 196 7.37 -8.75 14.39
C HIS A 196 7.73 -7.29 14.61
N TRP A 197 7.07 -6.67 15.57
CA TRP A 197 7.39 -5.32 16.01
C TRP A 197 8.70 -5.31 16.80
N ARG A 198 9.43 -4.20 16.72
CA ARG A 198 10.67 -3.99 17.45
C ARG A 198 10.43 -3.34 18.81
#